data_AF-A0A1C4V9V2-F1
#
_entry.id   AF-A0A1C4V9V2-F1
#
_cell.length_a   1.000
_cell.length_b   1.000
_cell.length_c   1.000
_cell.angle_alpha   90.00
_cell.angle_beta   90.00
_cell.angle_gamma   90.00
#
_symmetry.space_group_name_H-M   'P 1'
#
loop_
_entity.id
_entity.type
_entity.pdbx_description
1 polymer ?
#
loop_
_entity_poly.entity_id
_entity_poly.type
_entity_poly.pdbx_seq_one_letter_code
_entity_poly.pdbx_strand_id
1 'polypeptide(L)'
;MIEVDVAAIRALADAVERQTAPGLEAASARLTETRGIEHSNFTVVVPSLAVAYVAAVEFLEEELRTKREHLTEMRSRLNRTADNWEAADKSSTIMIA
;
A
#
# COMPACT_ATOMS: atom_id res chain seq x y z
N MET A 1 -30.44 10.18 -14.30
CA MET A 1 -29.07 10.61 -13.93
C MET A 1 -28.66 9.75 -12.76
N ILE A 2 -27.57 8.99 -12.89
CA ILE A 2 -27.06 8.17 -11.77
C ILE A 2 -26.35 9.16 -10.84
N GLU A 3 -26.83 9.29 -9.61
CA GLU A 3 -26.22 10.14 -8.60
C GLU A 3 -25.01 9.39 -8.03
N VAL A 4 -23.80 9.87 -8.32
CA VAL A 4 -22.57 9.27 -7.83
C VAL A 4 -22.12 10.02 -6.59
N ASP A 5 -22.05 9.32 -5.47
CA ASP A 5 -21.56 9.87 -4.21
C ASP A 5 -20.03 9.96 -4.23
N VAL A 6 -19.53 11.09 -4.73
CA VAL A 6 -18.09 11.39 -4.78
C VAL A 6 -17.48 11.47 -3.37
N ALA A 7 -18.25 11.95 -2.39
CA ALA A 7 -17.77 12.03 -1.01
C ALA A 7 -17.52 10.63 -0.43
N ALA A 8 -18.38 9.65 -0.74
CA ALA A 8 -18.17 8.26 -0.36
C ALA A 8 -16.91 7.65 -1.01
N ILE A 9 -16.64 7.96 -2.29
CA ILE A 9 -15.42 7.47 -2.97
C ILE A 9 -14.15 8.02 -2.30
N ARG A 10 -14.14 9.33 -1.96
CA ARG A 10 -13.02 9.95 -1.24
C ARG A 10 -12.87 9.38 0.17
N ALA A 11 -13.98 9.21 0.89
CA ALA A 11 -13.98 8.60 2.22
C ALA A 11 -13.45 7.16 2.20
N LEU A 12 -13.76 6.39 1.16
CA LEU A 12 -13.22 5.05 0.96
C LEU A 12 -11.70 5.09 0.71
N ALA A 13 -11.22 6.02 -0.12
CA ALA A 13 -9.79 6.19 -0.38
C ALA A 13 -9.00 6.45 0.91
N ASP A 14 -9.51 7.32 1.78
CA ASP A 14 -8.89 7.60 3.07
C ASP A 14 -9.07 6.46 4.08
N ALA A 15 -10.19 5.74 4.04
CA ALA A 15 -10.42 4.59 4.90
C ALA A 15 -9.45 3.45 4.60
N VAL A 16 -9.21 3.14 3.32
CA VAL A 16 -8.28 2.11 2.88
C VAL A 16 -6.85 2.41 3.36
N GLU A 17 -6.39 3.65 3.20
CA GLU A 17 -5.09 4.10 3.71
C GLU A 17 -5.01 3.94 5.23
N ARG A 18 -5.98 4.50 5.96
CA ARG A 18 -5.99 4.55 7.43
C ARG A 18 -6.04 3.15 8.05
N GLN A 19 -6.73 2.21 7.43
CA GLN A 19 -6.90 0.85 7.95
C GLN A 19 -5.71 -0.05 7.60
N THR A 20 -5.08 0.16 6.44
CA THR A 20 -4.06 -0.76 5.91
C THR A 20 -2.65 -0.32 6.27
N ALA A 21 -2.35 0.99 6.21
CA ALA A 21 -1.01 1.52 6.45
C ALA A 21 -0.43 1.09 7.81
N PRO A 22 -1.16 1.13 8.94
CA PRO A 22 -0.61 0.71 10.24
C PRO A 22 -0.13 -0.74 10.26
N GLY A 23 -0.81 -1.63 9.54
CA GLY A 23 -0.41 -3.04 9.44
C GLY A 23 0.88 -3.23 8.63
N LEU A 24 1.03 -2.48 7.54
CA LEU A 24 2.25 -2.50 6.73
C LEU A 24 3.44 -1.90 7.50
N GLU A 25 3.23 -0.81 8.25
CA GLU A 25 4.26 -0.23 9.12
C GLU A 25 4.68 -1.20 10.23
N ALA A 26 3.72 -1.85 10.89
CA ALA A 26 4.02 -2.87 11.90
C ALA A 26 4.81 -4.05 11.32
N ALA A 27 4.44 -4.54 10.14
CA ALA A 27 5.17 -5.62 9.47
C ALA A 27 6.60 -5.20 9.10
N SER A 28 6.78 -3.96 8.63
CA SER A 28 8.10 -3.39 8.31
C SER A 28 8.99 -3.25 9.54
N ALA A 29 8.43 -2.86 10.69
CA ALA A 29 9.15 -2.81 11.95
C ALA A 29 9.63 -4.21 12.38
N ARG A 30 8.75 -5.22 12.27
CA ARG A 30 9.11 -6.63 12.55
C ARG A 30 10.21 -7.14 11.63
N LEU A 31 10.15 -6.82 10.34
CA LEU A 31 11.21 -7.21 9.41
C LEU A 31 12.55 -6.58 9.79
N THR A 32 12.56 -5.34 10.29
CA THR A 32 13.77 -4.70 10.79
C THR A 32 14.36 -5.44 12.00
N GLU A 33 13.51 -5.93 12.92
CA GLU A 33 13.94 -6.80 14.04
C GLU A 33 14.61 -8.08 13.53
N THR A 34 14.12 -8.69 12.45
CA THR A 34 14.69 -9.92 11.89
C THR A 34 16.11 -9.72 11.33
N ARG A 35 16.46 -8.54 10.81
CA ARG A 35 17.84 -8.24 10.39
C ARG A 35 18.83 -8.31 11.56
N GLY A 36 18.39 -8.03 12.79
CA GLY A 36 19.22 -8.18 13.98
C GLY A 36 19.63 -9.63 14.25
N ILE A 37 18.82 -10.61 13.83
CA ILE A 37 19.10 -12.04 14.01
C ILE A 37 20.17 -12.51 13.03
N GLU A 38 20.22 -11.93 11.83
CA GLU A 38 21.15 -12.25 10.75
C GLU A 38 22.62 -12.27 11.23
N HIS A 39 23.03 -11.22 11.94
CA HIS A 39 24.38 -11.11 12.52
C HIS A 39 24.73 -12.21 13.52
N SER A 40 23.77 -12.70 14.29
CA SER A 40 23.99 -13.79 15.26
C SER A 40 24.04 -15.18 14.60
N ASN A 41 23.35 -15.36 13.48
CA ASN A 41 23.32 -16.64 12.76
C ASN A 41 24.60 -16.90 11.96
N PHE A 42 25.24 -15.85 11.40
CA PHE A 42 26.50 -16.00 10.66
C PHE A 42 27.65 -16.61 11.48
N THR A 43 27.58 -16.54 12.81
CA THR A 43 28.59 -17.14 13.70
C THR A 43 28.26 -18.56 14.15
N VAL A 44 27.03 -19.06 13.90
CA VAL A 44 26.51 -20.30 14.53
C VAL A 44 26.01 -21.37 13.53
N VAL A 45 25.57 -21.01 12.30
CA VAL A 45 24.98 -21.97 11.33
C VAL A 45 25.81 -22.20 10.06
N VAL A 46 25.55 -23.34 9.41
CA VAL A 46 26.09 -23.72 8.08
C VAL A 46 25.79 -22.61 7.06
N PRO A 47 26.74 -22.20 6.21
CA PRO A 47 26.57 -21.07 5.28
C PRO A 47 25.29 -21.10 4.42
N SER A 48 24.81 -22.29 4.03
CA SER A 48 23.57 -22.44 3.25
C SER A 48 22.31 -21.96 3.97
N LEU A 49 22.24 -22.12 5.29
CA LEU A 49 21.10 -21.65 6.09
C LEU A 49 21.13 -20.13 6.26
N ALA A 50 22.32 -19.54 6.37
CA ALA A 50 22.49 -18.10 6.42
C ALA A 50 22.04 -17.45 5.10
N VAL A 51 22.42 -18.01 3.95
CA VAL A 51 21.96 -17.54 2.63
C VAL A 51 20.44 -17.66 2.48
N ALA A 52 19.84 -18.77 2.89
CA ALA A 52 18.38 -18.95 2.82
C ALA A 52 17.63 -17.93 3.68
N TYR A 53 18.19 -17.57 4.84
CA TYR A 53 17.63 -16.55 5.71
C TYR A 53 17.69 -15.15 5.08
N VAL A 54 18.85 -14.75 4.54
CA VAL A 54 19.01 -13.47 3.82
C VAL A 54 17.98 -13.35 2.71
N ALA A 55 17.87 -14.38 1.86
CA ALA A 55 16.93 -14.41 0.75
C ALA A 55 15.46 -14.28 1.22
N ALA A 56 15.09 -14.89 2.35
CA ALA A 56 13.76 -14.76 2.91
C ALA A 56 13.47 -13.34 3.41
N VAL A 57 14.45 -12.68 4.04
CA VAL A 57 14.34 -11.30 4.52
C VAL A 57 14.20 -10.34 3.34
N GLU A 58 15.05 -10.47 2.32
CA GLU A 58 14.98 -9.65 1.10
C GLU A 58 13.65 -9.82 0.37
N PHE A 59 13.16 -11.06 0.25
CA PHE A 59 11.85 -11.33 -0.35
C PHE A 59 10.71 -10.63 0.40
N LEU A 60 10.71 -10.68 1.74
CA LEU A 60 9.69 -10.03 2.55
C LEU A 60 9.77 -8.49 2.48
N GLU A 61 10.98 -7.94 2.33
CA GLU A 61 11.17 -6.50 2.15
C GLU A 61 10.53 -6.01 0.86
N GLU A 62 10.80 -6.72 -0.23
CA GLU A 62 10.25 -6.43 -1.54
C GLU A 62 8.72 -6.55 -1.54
N GLU A 63 8.17 -7.63 -0.95
CA GLU A 63 6.73 -7.80 -0.80
C GLU A 63 6.07 -6.66 -0.02
N LEU A 64 6.70 -6.18 1.07
CA LEU A 64 6.17 -5.05 1.85
C LEU A 64 6.25 -3.73 1.07
N ARG A 65 7.32 -3.52 0.30
CA ARG A 65 7.46 -2.36 -0.59
C ARG A 65 6.35 -2.34 -1.64
N THR A 66 6.14 -3.45 -2.36
CA THR A 66 5.09 -3.58 -3.37
C THR A 66 3.69 -3.39 -2.77
N LYS A 67 3.43 -3.91 -1.56
CA LYS A 67 2.13 -3.70 -0.90
C LYS A 67 1.87 -2.23 -0.54
N ARG A 68 2.89 -1.48 -0.12
CA ARG A 68 2.77 -0.03 0.10
C ARG A 68 2.52 0.74 -1.20
N GLU A 69 3.16 0.33 -2.29
CA GLU A 69 2.93 0.92 -3.62
C GLU A 69 1.50 0.67 -4.10
N HIS A 70 0.99 -0.55 -3.96
CA HIS A 70 -0.40 -0.88 -4.27
C HIS A 70 -1.38 -0.07 -3.42
N LEU A 71 -1.12 0.11 -2.13
CA LEU A 71 -1.96 0.93 -1.26
C LEU A 71 -2.04 2.38 -1.74
N THR A 72 -0.87 2.97 -2.05
CA THR A 72 -0.77 4.32 -2.61
C THR A 72 -1.50 4.44 -3.94
N GLU A 73 -1.35 3.44 -4.81
CA GLU A 73 -2.01 3.40 -6.11
C GLU A 73 -3.54 3.29 -5.99
N MET A 74 -4.04 2.44 -5.08
CA MET A 74 -5.48 2.30 -4.83
C MET A 74 -6.10 3.64 -4.41
N ARG A 75 -5.45 4.34 -3.46
CA ARG A 75 -5.89 5.66 -3.02
C ARG A 75 -5.88 6.67 -4.17
N SER A 76 -4.82 6.67 -4.98
CA SER A 76 -4.68 7.54 -6.15
C SER A 76 -5.79 7.31 -7.17
N ARG A 77 -6.10 6.05 -7.48
CA ARG A 77 -7.15 5.67 -8.44
C ARG A 77 -8.53 6.07 -7.95
N LEU A 78 -8.85 5.85 -6.67
CA LEU A 78 -10.14 6.27 -6.09
C LEU A 78 -10.33 7.79 -6.15
N ASN A 79 -9.30 8.56 -5.78
CA ASN A 79 -9.35 10.02 -5.90
C ASN A 79 -9.50 10.48 -7.34
N ARG A 80 -8.78 9.86 -8.29
CA ARG A 80 -8.94 10.17 -9.71
C ARG A 80 -10.35 9.86 -10.22
N THR A 81 -10.94 8.76 -9.76
CA THR A 81 -12.33 8.43 -10.10
C THR A 81 -13.29 9.50 -9.57
N ALA A 82 -13.11 9.96 -8.33
CA ALA A 82 -13.88 11.06 -7.76
C ALA A 82 -13.73 12.35 -8.60
N ASP A 83 -12.52 12.74 -8.94
CA ASP A 83 -12.24 13.94 -9.75
C ASP A 83 -12.88 13.84 -11.15
N ASN A 84 -12.83 12.66 -11.79
CA ASN A 84 -13.44 12.43 -13.10
C ASN A 84 -14.97 12.56 -13.05
N TRP A 85 -15.61 12.10 -11.98
CA TRP A 85 -17.06 12.25 -11.80
C TRP A 85 -17.46 13.70 -11.59
N GLU A 86 -16.75 14.45 -10.75
CA GLU A 86 -16.99 15.89 -10.56
C GLU A 86 -16.81 16.68 -11.86
N ALA A 87 -15.81 16.32 -12.67
CA ALA A 87 -15.58 16.95 -13.97
C ALA A 87 -16.70 16.65 -14.97
N ALA A 88 -17.19 15.41 -15.02
CA ALA A 88 -18.28 15.00 -15.89
C ALA A 88 -19.60 15.70 -15.52
N ASP A 89 -19.88 15.84 -14.22
CA ASP A 89 -21.07 16.52 -13.72
C ASP A 89 -21.07 18.03 -14.06
N LYS A 90 -19.93 18.70 -13.84
CA LYS A 90 -19.74 20.11 -14.26
C LYS A 90 -19.89 20.29 -15.77
N SER A 91 -19.31 19.40 -16.57
CA SER A 91 -19.42 19.47 -18.04
C SER A 91 -20.87 19.27 -18.51
N SER A 92 -21.60 18.34 -17.89
CA SER A 92 -23.01 18.08 -18.21
C SER A 92 -23.90 19.28 -17.84
N THR A 93 -23.59 19.97 -16.74
CA THR A 93 -24.32 21.17 -16.30
C THR A 93 -24.14 22.34 -17.27
N ILE A 94 -22.96 22.50 -17.88
CA ILE A 94 -22.67 23.58 -18.83
C ILE A 94 -23.37 23.39 -20.18
N MET A 95 -23.64 22.15 -20.61
CA MET A 95 -24.30 21.88 -21.90
C MET A 95 -25.83 22.03 -21.88
N ILE A 96 -26.45 22.20 -20.71
CA ILE A 96 -27.92 22.29 -20.53
C ILE A 96 -28.37 23.73 -20.26
N ALA A 97 -27.44 24.68 -20.09
CA ALA A 97 -27.68 26.11 -19.90
C ALA A 97 -27.57 26.87 -21.23
#